data_AF-A0A101WWE2-F1
#
_entry.id   AF-A0A101WWE2-F1
#
_cell.length_a   1.000
_cell.length_b   1.000
_cell.length_c   1.000
_cell.angle_alpha   90.00
_cell.angle_beta   90.00
_cell.angle_gamma   90.00
#
_symmetry.space_group_name_H-M   'P 1'
#
loop_
_entity.id
_entity.type
_entity.pdbx_description
1 polymer ?
#
loop_
_entity_poly.entity_id
_entity_poly.type
_entity_poly.pdbx_seq_one_letter_code
_entity_poly.pdbx_strand_id
1 'polypeptide(L)'
;MRIVGDGWVSIEEIEDTLGIRIDLDMINKLSRSGLFEVMYSTLDNTFYIRRKAGESLVARKDGKGRNNGSEDNGGGKLNLQVIVDEIRKRIHGMIPKPEFEDWLASRVPNNWHLVYNQLLNDGVIEEVVVSGMMFIKITDY
;
A
#
# COMPACT_ATOMS: atom_id res chain seq x y z
N MET A 1 -2.87 -27.05 -4.09
CA MET A 1 -1.55 -26.38 -4.20
C MET A 1 -1.53 -25.62 -5.51
N ARG A 2 -1.91 -24.35 -5.47
CA ARG A 2 -1.92 -23.48 -6.66
C ARG A 2 -0.81 -22.46 -6.44
N ILE A 3 0.42 -22.90 -6.67
CA ILE A 3 1.56 -22.01 -6.77
C ILE A 3 1.31 -21.16 -8.01
N VAL A 4 0.78 -19.95 -7.82
CA VAL A 4 0.90 -18.92 -8.84
C VAL A 4 2.39 -18.66 -8.95
N GLY A 5 2.96 -18.80 -10.15
CA GLY A 5 4.42 -18.76 -10.36
C GLY A 5 5.11 -17.57 -9.65
N ASP A 6 6.41 -17.72 -9.42
CA ASP A 6 7.32 -16.72 -8.81
C ASP A 6 7.35 -16.58 -7.27
N GLY A 7 6.96 -17.64 -6.54
CA GLY A 7 7.21 -17.72 -5.09
C GLY A 7 6.29 -16.84 -4.23
N TRP A 8 5.18 -16.39 -4.81
CA TRP A 8 4.07 -15.75 -4.12
C TRP A 8 3.15 -16.81 -3.53
N VAL A 9 2.77 -16.62 -2.27
CA VAL A 9 1.85 -17.50 -1.55
C VAL A 9 0.72 -16.64 -1.00
N SER A 10 -0.53 -17.06 -1.14
CA SER A 10 -1.66 -16.32 -0.58
C SER A 10 -1.65 -16.42 0.95
N ILE A 11 -2.16 -15.39 1.62
CA ILE A 11 -2.29 -15.39 3.06
C ILE A 11 -3.24 -16.49 3.53
N GLU A 12 -4.33 -16.71 2.81
CA GLU A 12 -5.27 -17.81 3.08
C GLU A 12 -4.57 -19.17 3.10
N GLU A 13 -3.67 -19.44 2.14
CA GLU A 13 -2.93 -20.71 2.11
C GLU A 13 -1.95 -20.84 3.29
N ILE A 14 -1.37 -19.72 3.75
CA ILE A 14 -0.50 -19.68 4.94
C ILE A 14 -1.34 -19.92 6.22
N GLU A 15 -2.49 -19.27 6.34
CA GLU A 15 -3.42 -19.42 7.45
C GLU A 15 -3.92 -20.85 7.57
N ASP A 16 -4.34 -21.46 6.46
CA ASP A 16 -4.81 -22.84 6.40
C ASP A 16 -3.70 -23.84 6.75
N THR A 17 -2.48 -23.61 6.24
CA THR A 17 -1.35 -24.52 6.45
C THR A 17 -0.82 -24.48 7.88
N LEU A 18 -0.75 -23.28 8.47
CA LEU A 18 -0.16 -23.07 9.80
C LEU A 18 -1.22 -23.05 10.91
N GLY A 19 -2.51 -23.02 10.57
CA GLY A 19 -3.61 -22.88 11.53
C GLY A 19 -3.58 -21.56 12.30
N ILE A 20 -3.01 -20.51 11.71
CA ILE A 20 -2.92 -19.18 12.31
C ILE A 20 -3.87 -18.21 11.59
N ARG A 21 -4.24 -17.12 12.24
CA ARG A 21 -4.86 -15.98 11.58
C ARG A 21 -3.85 -14.85 11.45
N ILE A 22 -3.73 -14.32 10.24
CA ILE A 22 -2.85 -13.22 9.89
C ILE A 22 -3.75 -12.00 9.71
N ASP A 23 -3.79 -11.17 10.75
CA ASP A 23 -4.50 -9.90 10.68
C ASP A 23 -3.72 -8.86 9.86
N LEU A 24 -4.40 -7.77 9.53
CA LEU A 24 -3.81 -6.68 8.75
C LEU A 24 -2.56 -6.07 9.41
N ASP A 25 -2.47 -6.10 10.74
CA ASP A 25 -1.30 -5.61 11.48
C ASP A 25 -0.07 -6.50 11.22
N MET A 26 -0.25 -7.81 11.21
CA MET A 26 0.78 -8.76 10.83
C MET A 26 1.20 -8.59 9.36
N ILE A 27 0.24 -8.38 8.46
CA ILE A 27 0.53 -8.06 7.04
C ILE A 27 1.40 -6.80 6.93
N ASN A 28 1.06 -5.76 7.70
CA ASN A 28 1.84 -4.53 7.76
C ASN A 28 3.25 -4.76 8.30
N LYS A 29 3.40 -5.57 9.36
CA LYS A 29 4.70 -5.96 9.91
C LYS A 29 5.54 -6.71 8.88
N LEU A 30 4.94 -7.62 8.13
CA LEU A 30 5.62 -8.40 7.08
C LEU A 30 6.10 -7.49 5.94
N SER A 31 5.26 -6.57 5.48
CA SER A 31 5.64 -5.58 4.46
C SER A 31 6.80 -4.68 4.91
N ARG A 32 6.78 -4.24 6.18
CA ARG A 32 7.81 -3.37 6.76
C ARG A 32 9.09 -4.11 7.17
N SER A 33 9.04 -5.43 7.30
CA SER A 33 10.19 -6.23 7.74
C SER A 33 11.39 -6.13 6.78
N GLY A 34 11.14 -5.77 5.52
CA GLY A 34 12.15 -5.84 4.45
C GLY A 34 12.54 -7.27 4.06
N LEU A 35 11.99 -8.29 4.74
CA LEU A 35 12.21 -9.71 4.46
C LEU A 35 11.17 -10.26 3.48
N PHE A 36 10.01 -9.61 3.41
CA PHE A 36 8.89 -10.02 2.59
C PHE A 36 8.40 -8.89 1.70
N GLU A 37 7.92 -9.25 0.53
CA GLU A 37 7.06 -8.44 -0.32
C GLU A 37 5.62 -8.86 -0.07
N VAL A 38 4.74 -7.88 -0.03
CA VAL A 38 3.32 -8.08 0.17
C VAL A 38 2.59 -7.40 -0.98
N MET A 39 1.69 -8.13 -1.62
CA MET A 39 0.83 -7.66 -2.69
C MET A 39 -0.62 -7.96 -2.30
N TYR A 40 -1.55 -7.08 -2.64
CA TYR A 40 -2.98 -7.36 -2.53
C TYR A 40 -3.54 -7.57 -3.94
N SER A 41 -4.28 -8.65 -4.13
CA SER A 41 -4.90 -9.02 -5.39
C SER A 41 -6.40 -8.76 -5.33
N THR A 42 -6.90 -7.94 -6.23
CA THR A 42 -8.33 -7.62 -6.37
C THR A 42 -9.12 -8.68 -7.14
N LEU A 43 -8.43 -9.58 -7.86
CA LEU A 43 -9.06 -10.67 -8.63
C LEU A 43 -9.72 -11.71 -7.72
N ASP A 44 -9.11 -11.97 -6.58
CA ASP A 44 -9.51 -12.95 -5.58
C ASP A 44 -9.62 -12.35 -4.16
N ASN A 45 -9.49 -11.03 -4.03
CA ASN A 45 -9.66 -10.28 -2.79
C ASN A 45 -8.75 -10.78 -1.64
N THR A 46 -7.53 -11.21 -1.97
CA THR A 46 -6.59 -11.80 -1.01
C THR A 46 -5.22 -11.15 -1.08
N PHE A 47 -4.47 -11.30 0.00
CA PHE A 47 -3.08 -10.85 0.06
C PHE A 47 -2.15 -11.99 -0.35
N TYR A 48 -1.07 -11.64 -1.02
CA TYR A 48 0.02 -12.52 -1.40
C TYR A 48 1.30 -12.03 -0.75
N ILE A 49 2.09 -12.98 -0.26
CA ILE A 49 3.38 -12.72 0.38
C ILE A 49 4.44 -13.49 -0.38
N ARG A 50 5.58 -12.85 -0.64
CA ARG A 50 6.78 -13.48 -1.17
C ARG A 50 7.97 -13.12 -0.31
N ARG A 51 8.84 -14.10 -0.01
CA ARG A 51 10.11 -13.81 0.67
C ARG A 51 11.07 -13.13 -0.32
N LYS A 52 11.68 -12.01 0.08
CA LYS A 52 12.77 -11.42 -0.70
C LYS A 52 13.98 -12.34 -0.67
N ALA A 53 14.49 -12.73 -1.85
CA ALA A 53 15.77 -13.40 -1.97
C ALA A 53 16.86 -12.37 -1.61
N GLY A 54 17.48 -12.52 -0.44
CA GLY A 54 18.37 -11.50 0.09
C GLY A 54 19.72 -11.46 -0.61
N GLU A 55 20.10 -10.30 -1.12
CA GLU A 55 21.46 -9.82 -0.91
C GLU A 55 21.52 -9.17 0.49
N SER A 56 22.24 -9.86 1.38
CA SER A 56 22.87 -9.37 2.63
C SER A 56 21.98 -8.86 3.78
N LEU A 57 21.79 -9.75 4.77
CA LEU A 57 21.36 -9.50 6.15
C LEU A 57 22.42 -8.76 7.01
N VAL A 58 23.12 -7.75 6.49
CA VAL A 58 24.18 -7.05 7.27
C VAL A 58 24.18 -5.53 7.07
N ALA A 59 23.15 -4.87 7.59
CA ALA A 59 23.20 -3.49 8.10
C ALA A 59 21.83 -3.20 8.72
N ARG A 60 21.64 -3.28 10.03
CA ARG A 60 21.95 -2.17 10.94
C ARG A 60 22.10 -2.73 12.35
N LYS A 61 23.34 -2.89 12.79
CA LYS A 61 23.73 -2.74 14.19
C LYS A 61 24.10 -1.26 14.37
N ASP A 62 23.83 -0.72 15.56
CA ASP A 62 24.01 0.68 15.99
C ASP A 62 22.75 1.54 15.69
N GLY A 63 21.96 2.05 16.63
CA GLY A 63 22.13 2.21 18.07
C GLY A 63 21.68 3.63 18.46
N LYS A 64 20.38 3.83 18.76
CA LYS A 64 19.85 4.79 19.77
C LYS A 64 18.33 5.01 19.64
N GLY A 65 17.62 4.54 20.66
CA GLY A 65 16.52 5.22 21.35
C GLY A 65 15.39 5.87 20.53
N ARG A 66 14.22 5.25 20.59
CA ARG A 66 13.06 5.84 21.27
C ARG A 66 11.92 4.83 21.36
N ASN A 67 11.73 4.31 22.57
CA ASN A 67 10.41 3.87 23.01
C ASN A 67 9.51 5.11 23.01
N ASN A 68 8.35 5.01 22.35
CA ASN A 68 7.15 5.67 22.81
C ASN A 68 5.98 4.79 22.39
N GLY A 69 5.37 4.17 23.39
CA GLY A 69 4.01 3.68 23.27
C GLY A 69 3.09 4.88 23.07
N SER A 70 2.19 4.76 22.12
CA SER A 70 0.92 5.46 22.11
C SER A 70 -0.04 4.48 21.46
N GLU A 71 -0.65 3.65 22.30
CA GLU A 71 -2.00 3.17 22.07
C GLU A 71 -2.84 4.42 21.85
N ASP A 72 -3.21 4.69 20.60
CA ASP A 72 -4.30 5.60 20.31
C ASP A 72 -5.35 4.81 19.54
N ASN A 73 -6.38 4.45 20.28
CA ASN A 73 -7.59 3.80 19.82
C ASN A 73 -8.31 4.78 18.89
N GLY A 74 -8.12 4.60 17.59
CA GLY A 74 -8.78 5.38 16.55
C GLY A 74 -8.82 4.61 15.25
N GLY A 75 -9.34 3.37 15.28
CA GLY A 75 -9.60 2.54 14.11
C GLY A 75 -10.70 3.13 13.22
N GLY A 76 -10.47 4.31 12.66
CA GLY A 76 -11.21 4.83 11.53
C GLY A 76 -10.80 4.01 10.32
N LYS A 77 -11.62 3.02 9.97
CA LYS A 77 -11.53 2.28 8.71
C LYS A 77 -11.31 3.30 7.58
N LEU A 78 -10.10 3.35 7.02
CA LEU A 78 -9.78 4.21 5.88
C LEU A 78 -10.72 3.81 4.75
N ASN A 79 -11.77 4.59 4.55
CA ASN A 79 -12.76 4.32 3.54
C ASN A 79 -12.25 4.88 2.23
N LEU A 80 -11.59 4.04 1.44
CA LEU A 80 -11.02 4.42 0.14
C LEU A 80 -12.08 5.09 -0.75
N GLN A 81 -13.36 4.69 -0.64
CA GLN A 81 -14.47 5.32 -1.34
C GLN A 81 -14.62 6.81 -1.00
N VAL A 82 -14.42 7.21 0.25
CA VAL A 82 -14.50 8.62 0.67
C VAL A 82 -13.34 9.42 0.06
N ILE A 83 -12.16 8.82 -0.04
CA ILE A 83 -11.00 9.45 -0.68
C ILE A 83 -11.26 9.61 -2.19
N VAL A 84 -11.78 8.59 -2.85
CA VAL A 84 -12.15 8.62 -4.27
C VAL A 84 -13.21 9.70 -4.55
N ASP A 85 -14.23 9.79 -3.70
CA ASP A 85 -15.28 10.81 -3.83
C ASP A 85 -14.74 12.23 -3.63
N GLU A 86 -13.79 12.43 -2.70
CA GLU A 86 -13.10 13.72 -2.51
C GLU A 86 -12.21 14.07 -3.70
N ILE A 87 -11.48 13.09 -4.23
CA ILE A 87 -10.62 13.21 -5.42
C ILE A 87 -11.46 13.70 -6.61
N ARG A 88 -12.58 13.02 -6.91
CA ARG A 88 -13.51 13.36 -8.00
C ARG A 88 -14.17 14.73 -7.84
N LYS A 89 -14.40 15.19 -6.60
CA LYS A 89 -14.96 16.52 -6.33
C LYS A 89 -13.97 17.66 -6.47
N ARG A 90 -12.70 17.40 -6.15
CA ARG A 90 -11.68 18.46 -6.02
C ARG A 90 -10.89 18.67 -7.29
N ILE A 91 -10.58 17.59 -7.99
CA ILE A 91 -9.70 17.61 -9.15
C ILE A 91 -10.57 17.34 -10.38
N HIS A 92 -10.66 18.34 -11.24
CA HIS A 92 -11.33 18.22 -12.53
C HIS A 92 -10.26 18.23 -13.62
N GLY A 93 -10.12 17.12 -14.34
CA GLY A 93 -9.11 16.96 -15.39
C GLY A 93 -7.78 16.43 -14.86
N MET A 94 -6.76 17.29 -14.78
CA MET A 94 -5.39 16.92 -14.47
C MET A 94 -4.79 17.86 -13.41
N ILE A 95 -4.02 17.31 -12.48
CA ILE A 95 -3.29 18.05 -11.44
C ILE A 95 -1.82 17.63 -11.46
N PRO A 96 -0.84 18.53 -11.21
CA PRO A 96 0.56 18.14 -11.09
C PRO A 96 0.76 17.06 -10.02
N LYS A 97 1.58 16.05 -10.32
CA LYS A 97 1.84 14.95 -9.38
C LYS A 97 2.32 15.40 -7.99
N PRO A 98 3.28 16.34 -7.85
CA PRO A 98 3.70 16.80 -6.53
C PRO A 98 2.54 17.40 -5.70
N GLU A 99 1.66 18.16 -6.36
CA GLU A 99 0.50 18.77 -5.69
C GLU A 99 -0.53 17.72 -5.26
N PHE A 100 -0.71 16.67 -6.07
CA PHE A 100 -1.56 15.53 -5.70
C PHE A 100 -0.99 14.72 -4.53
N GLU A 101 0.32 14.45 -4.55
CA GLU A 101 1.02 13.73 -3.48
C GLU A 101 0.95 14.51 -2.16
N ASP A 102 1.18 15.82 -2.18
CA ASP A 102 1.06 16.70 -1.01
C ASP A 102 -0.37 16.70 -0.46
N TRP A 103 -1.37 16.77 -1.35
CA TRP A 103 -2.77 16.69 -0.95
C TRP A 103 -3.09 15.33 -0.30
N LEU A 104 -2.66 14.23 -0.92
CA LEU A 104 -2.93 12.88 -0.42
C LEU A 104 -2.20 12.63 0.91
N ALA A 105 -0.97 13.14 1.06
CA ALA A 105 -0.21 13.12 2.30
C ALA A 105 -0.88 13.95 3.41
N SER A 106 -1.54 15.07 3.07
CA SER A 106 -2.30 15.85 4.07
C SER A 106 -3.53 15.10 4.62
N ARG A 107 -4.08 14.14 3.85
CA ARG A 107 -5.24 13.33 4.23
C ARG A 107 -4.85 12.02 4.88
N VAL A 108 -3.78 11.39 4.39
CA VAL A 108 -3.30 10.08 4.85
C VAL A 108 -1.78 10.12 5.09
N PRO A 109 -1.29 10.84 6.12
CA PRO A 109 0.13 11.19 6.27
C PRO A 109 1.08 9.99 6.29
N ASN A 110 0.64 8.87 6.86
CA ASN A 110 1.48 7.69 7.05
C ASN A 110 1.34 6.64 5.95
N ASN A 111 0.31 6.71 5.10
CA ASN A 111 -0.02 5.67 4.13
C ASN A 111 -0.32 6.21 2.72
N TRP A 112 -0.05 7.49 2.44
CA TRP A 112 -0.39 8.11 1.16
C TRP A 112 0.21 7.38 -0.04
N HIS A 113 1.43 6.84 0.08
CA HIS A 113 2.05 6.04 -0.99
C HIS A 113 1.26 4.77 -1.34
N LEU A 114 0.70 4.10 -0.32
CA LEU A 114 -0.12 2.90 -0.53
C LEU A 114 -1.44 3.28 -1.19
N VAL A 115 -2.07 4.36 -0.72
CA VAL A 115 -3.30 4.88 -1.30
C VAL A 115 -3.07 5.36 -2.74
N TYR A 116 -1.94 6.00 -3.02
CA TYR A 116 -1.55 6.44 -4.36
C TYR A 116 -1.42 5.26 -5.32
N ASN A 117 -0.66 4.24 -4.93
CA ASN A 117 -0.51 3.03 -5.74
C ASN A 117 -1.83 2.28 -5.90
N GLN A 118 -2.68 2.27 -4.87
CA GLN A 118 -4.02 1.68 -4.93
C GLN A 118 -4.89 2.42 -5.95
N LEU A 119 -4.92 3.76 -5.93
CA LEU A 119 -5.69 4.57 -6.87
C LEU A 119 -5.22 4.39 -8.32
N LEU A 120 -3.91 4.21 -8.53
CA LEU A 120 -3.34 3.87 -9.85
C LEU A 120 -3.77 2.48 -10.30
N ASN A 121 -3.64 1.48 -9.43
CA ASN A 121 -3.99 0.09 -9.75
C ASN A 121 -5.49 -0.07 -10.01
N ASP A 122 -6.33 0.65 -9.26
CA ASP A 122 -7.79 0.66 -9.42
C ASP A 122 -8.23 1.45 -10.65
N GLY A 123 -7.29 2.10 -11.36
CA GLY A 123 -7.59 2.94 -12.50
C GLY A 123 -8.50 4.11 -12.14
N VAL A 124 -8.42 4.62 -10.90
CA VAL A 124 -9.09 5.84 -10.43
C VAL A 124 -8.28 7.07 -10.80
N ILE A 125 -6.96 6.91 -10.85
CA ILE A 125 -6.03 7.92 -11.34
C ILE A 125 -5.10 7.32 -12.40
N GLU A 126 -4.64 8.16 -13.32
CA GLU A 126 -3.65 7.82 -14.34
C GLU A 126 -2.49 8.83 -14.28
N GLU A 127 -1.25 8.35 -14.42
CA GLU A 127 -0.10 9.23 -14.63
C GLU A 127 0.02 9.60 -16.11
N VAL A 128 0.06 10.90 -16.40
CA VAL A 128 0.17 11.45 -17.75
C VAL A 128 1.35 12.41 -17.80
N VAL A 129 2.20 12.30 -18.82
CA VAL A 129 3.29 13.25 -19.05
C VAL A 129 2.86 14.30 -20.05
N VAL A 130 2.88 15.57 -19.66
CA VAL A 130 2.57 16.72 -20.52
C VAL A 130 3.76 17.67 -20.48
N SER A 131 4.36 17.93 -21.65
CA SER A 131 5.50 18.85 -21.79
C SER A 131 6.68 18.55 -20.83
N GLY A 132 6.93 17.27 -20.54
CA GLY A 132 8.01 16.82 -19.65
C GLY A 132 7.68 16.87 -18.15
N MET A 133 6.46 17.27 -17.78
CA MET A 133 5.97 17.26 -16.40
C MET A 133 4.94 16.16 -16.18
N MET A 134 4.95 15.56 -14.99
CA MET A 134 4.04 14.47 -14.62
C MET A 134 2.77 15.03 -13.97
N PHE A 135 1.63 14.60 -14.49
CA PHE A 135 0.29 14.96 -14.02
C PHE A 135 -0.47 13.71 -13.62
N ILE A 136 -1.38 13.88 -12.68
CA ILE A 136 -2.37 12.90 -12.26
C ILE A 136 -3.69 13.30 -12.89
N LYS A 137 -4.21 12.43 -13.73
CA LYS A 137 -5.54 12.56 -14.33
C LYS A 137 -6.50 11.67 -13.56
N ILE A 138 -7.68 12.17 -13.24
CA ILE A 138 -8.75 11.32 -12.70
C ILE A 138 -9.54 10.71 -13.84
N THR A 139 -9.82 9.42 -13.69
CA THR A 139 -10.61 8.63 -14.61
C THR A 139 -12.07 8.59 -14.14
N ASP A 140 -12.94 9.13 -14.97
CA ASP A 140 -14.39 9.04 -14.83
C ASP A 140 -14.87 7.68 -15.35
N TYR A 141 -14.65 6.62 -14.56
CA TYR A 141 -15.38 5.35 -14.71
C TYR A 141 -16.54 5.29 -13.71
#